data_AF-A0A9D8B1R7-F1
#
_entry.id   AF-A0A9D8B1R7-F1
#
_cell.length_a   1.000
_cell.length_b   1.000
_cell.length_c   1.000
_cell.angle_alpha   90.00
_cell.angle_beta   90.00
_cell.angle_gamma   90.00
#
_symmetry.space_group_name_H-M   'P 1'
#
loop_
_entity.id
_entity.type
_entity.pdbx_description
1 polymer ?
#
loop_
_entity_poly.entity_id
_entity_poly.type
_entity_poly.pdbx_seq_one_letter_code
_entity_poly.pdbx_strand_id
1 'polypeptide(L)'
;MNKKIILHSIRLLIPIFLLSSLLSSSARADAPAFQTYTQRDGLAADYVTGIAFAPDGAAWLGTTRGACAVARYQDFVYNTRSRMNEVTQ
;
A
#
# COMPACT_ATOMS: atom_id res chain seq x y z
N MET A 1 17.93 -20.88 -55.69
CA MET A 1 17.50 -20.54 -54.32
C MET A 1 16.07 -20.02 -54.38
N ASN A 2 15.10 -20.82 -53.92
CA ASN A 2 13.69 -20.61 -54.29
C ASN A 2 13.02 -19.62 -53.36
N LYS A 3 12.63 -18.45 -53.90
CA LYS A 3 11.86 -17.40 -53.20
C LYS A 3 10.60 -17.97 -52.49
N LYS A 4 10.01 -19.04 -53.06
CA LYS A 4 8.87 -19.77 -52.47
C LYS A 4 9.22 -20.48 -51.14
N ILE A 5 10.43 -21.02 -51.00
CA ILE A 5 10.87 -21.74 -49.79
C ILE A 5 11.14 -20.73 -48.66
N ILE A 6 11.80 -19.61 -48.96
CA ILE A 6 12.14 -18.56 -47.99
C ILE A 6 10.89 -17.90 -47.40
N LEU A 7 9.86 -17.65 -48.23
CA LEU A 7 8.63 -16.98 -47.81
C LEU A 7 7.74 -17.86 -46.89
N HIS A 8 7.73 -19.18 -47.11
CA HIS A 8 6.99 -20.13 -46.27
C HIS A 8 7.64 -20.30 -44.88
N SER A 9 8.97 -20.33 -44.82
CA SER A 9 9.70 -20.48 -43.56
C SER A 9 9.51 -19.27 -42.63
N ILE A 10 9.46 -18.05 -43.17
CA ILE A 10 9.29 -16.80 -42.40
C ILE A 10 7.87 -16.69 -41.82
N ARG A 11 6.85 -17.14 -42.57
CA ARG A 11 5.44 -17.11 -42.15
C ARG A 11 5.17 -17.96 -40.88
N LEU A 12 6.00 -18.98 -40.64
CA LEU A 12 5.83 -19.96 -39.56
C LEU A 12 6.50 -19.52 -38.24
N LEU A 13 7.48 -18.61 -38.29
CA LEU A 13 8.24 -18.16 -37.11
C LEU A 13 7.60 -16.98 -36.36
N ILE A 14 6.84 -16.13 -37.06
CA ILE A 14 6.15 -14.96 -36.50
C ILE A 14 5.20 -15.30 -35.32
N PRO A 15 4.34 -16.35 -35.39
CA PRO A 15 3.44 -16.66 -34.28
C PRO A 15 4.17 -17.24 -33.05
N ILE A 16 5.29 -17.96 -33.27
CA ILE A 16 6.09 -18.57 -32.19
C ILE A 16 6.79 -17.48 -31.36
N PHE A 17 7.28 -16.43 -32.02
CA PHE A 17 7.92 -15.30 -31.36
C PHE A 17 6.93 -14.44 -30.56
N LEU A 18 5.69 -14.30 -31.02
CA LEU A 18 4.64 -13.58 -30.29
C LEU A 18 4.14 -14.36 -29.07
N LEU A 19 4.07 -15.69 -29.17
CA LEU A 19 3.61 -16.54 -28.07
C LEU A 19 4.59 -16.55 -26.88
N SER A 20 5.89 -16.36 -27.12
CA SER A 20 6.91 -16.26 -26.06
C SER A 20 6.82 -14.97 -25.23
N SER A 21 6.21 -13.90 -25.75
CA SER A 21 6.03 -12.65 -24.99
C SER A 21 4.88 -12.70 -23.98
N LEU A 22 3.94 -13.67 -24.11
CA LEU A 22 2.81 -13.81 -23.19
C LEU A 22 3.16 -14.52 -21.87
N LEU A 23 4.30 -15.22 -21.80
CA LEU A 23 4.76 -15.87 -20.56
C LEU A 23 5.61 -14.97 -19.66
N SER A 24 5.99 -13.78 -20.12
CA SER A 24 6.67 -12.78 -19.28
C SER A 24 5.66 -11.94 -18.50
N SER A 25 4.78 -12.61 -17.74
CA SER A 25 4.12 -11.93 -16.63
C SER A 25 5.12 -11.86 -15.49
N SER A 26 5.92 -10.80 -15.45
CA SER A 26 6.71 -10.48 -14.26
C SER A 26 5.72 -10.02 -13.19
N ALA A 27 5.18 -10.95 -12.41
CA ALA A 27 4.47 -10.62 -11.19
C ALA A 27 5.46 -9.86 -10.29
N ARG A 28 5.44 -8.52 -10.37
CA ARG A 28 6.10 -7.68 -9.38
C ARG A 28 5.30 -7.96 -8.11
N ALA A 29 5.86 -8.74 -7.21
CA ALA A 29 5.36 -8.75 -5.85
C ALA A 29 5.61 -7.33 -5.33
N ASP A 30 4.59 -6.48 -5.39
CA ASP A 30 4.66 -5.15 -4.80
C ASP A 30 4.98 -5.37 -3.31
N ALA A 31 6.17 -4.92 -2.90
CA ALA A 31 6.53 -4.96 -1.50
C ALA A 31 5.45 -4.15 -0.73
N PRO A 32 5.01 -4.62 0.45
CA PRO A 32 4.03 -3.87 1.23
C PRO A 32 4.57 -2.45 1.49
N ALA A 33 3.84 -1.44 1.04
CA ALA A 33 4.19 -0.06 1.28
C ALA A 33 3.92 0.26 2.77
N PHE A 34 4.99 0.50 3.53
CA PHE A 34 4.89 0.96 4.90
C PHE A 34 4.77 2.48 4.93
N GLN A 35 3.74 2.99 5.60
CA GLN A 35 3.59 4.41 5.90
C GLN A 35 4.08 4.68 7.33
N THR A 36 4.97 5.66 7.48
CA THR A 36 5.47 6.10 8.78
C THR A 36 4.65 7.28 9.28
N TYR A 37 4.21 7.23 10.54
CA TYR A 37 3.53 8.33 11.23
C TYR A 37 4.34 8.75 12.46
N THR A 38 4.51 10.05 12.63
CA THR A 38 5.20 10.68 13.77
C THR A 38 4.25 11.61 14.52
N GLN A 39 4.69 12.18 15.63
CA GLN A 39 3.95 13.21 16.35
C GLN A 39 3.58 14.41 15.46
N ARG A 40 4.40 14.73 14.44
CA ARG A 40 4.12 15.82 13.50
C ARG A 40 2.94 15.53 12.58
N ASP A 41 2.62 14.25 12.39
CA ASP A 41 1.52 13.78 11.54
C ASP A 41 0.23 13.56 12.33
N GLY A 42 0.21 13.93 13.62
CA GLY A 42 -0.96 13.85 14.50
C GLY A 42 -0.91 12.73 15.54
N LEU A 43 0.16 11.92 15.57
CA LEU A 43 0.34 10.88 16.59
C LEU A 43 0.50 11.53 17.98
N ALA A 44 -0.10 10.95 19.02
CA ALA A 44 -0.05 11.55 20.36
C ALA A 44 1.39 11.59 20.95
N ALA A 45 2.21 10.57 20.67
CA ALA A 45 3.67 10.56 20.89
C ALA A 45 4.32 9.51 20.00
N ASP A 46 5.61 9.68 19.69
CA ASP A 46 6.38 8.74 18.84
C ASP A 46 6.57 7.35 19.48
N TYR A 47 6.31 7.21 20.78
CA TYR A 47 6.42 5.94 21.49
C TYR A 47 5.04 5.32 21.73
N VAL A 48 4.76 4.26 20.97
CA VAL A 48 3.53 3.45 21.07
C VAL A 48 3.73 2.34 22.10
N THR A 49 2.82 2.24 23.06
CA THR A 49 2.82 1.25 24.15
C THR A 49 1.80 0.13 23.95
N GLY A 50 0.84 0.30 23.05
CA GLY A 50 -0.18 -0.71 22.76
C GLY A 50 -1.00 -0.39 21.52
N ILE A 51 -1.58 -1.43 20.92
CA ILE A 51 -2.41 -1.34 19.72
C ILE A 51 -3.67 -2.18 19.92
N ALA A 52 -4.84 -1.62 19.61
CA ALA A 52 -6.12 -2.34 19.62
C ALA A 52 -6.90 -2.04 18.33
N PHE A 53 -7.53 -3.05 17.75
CA PHE A 53 -8.35 -2.90 16.55
C PHE A 53 -9.83 -2.83 16.92
N ALA A 54 -10.53 -1.84 16.37
CA ALA A 54 -11.97 -1.72 16.49
C ALA A 54 -12.67 -2.49 15.35
N PRO A 55 -13.94 -2.93 15.55
CA PRO A 55 -14.70 -3.67 14.54
C PRO A 55 -14.95 -2.92 13.23
N ASP A 56 -14.88 -1.59 13.26
CA ASP A 56 -14.99 -0.70 12.10
C ASP A 56 -13.70 -0.61 11.26
N GLY A 57 -12.65 -1.32 11.67
CA GLY A 57 -11.35 -1.33 11.00
C GLY A 57 -10.38 -0.24 11.47
N ALA A 58 -10.75 0.59 12.45
CA ALA A 58 -9.83 1.56 13.04
C ALA A 58 -8.81 0.90 13.97
N ALA A 59 -7.59 1.45 14.02
CA ALA A 59 -6.55 1.06 14.97
C ALA A 59 -6.41 2.14 16.06
N TRP A 60 -6.54 1.75 17.31
CA TRP A 60 -6.29 2.57 18.49
C TRP A 60 -4.87 2.34 18.96
N LEU A 61 -4.08 3.41 19.00
CA LEU A 61 -2.69 3.41 19.45
C LEU A 61 -2.62 4.06 20.84
N GLY A 62 -2.23 3.28 21.83
CA GLY A 62 -1.80 3.78 23.12
C GLY A 62 -0.38 4.33 23.00
N THR A 63 -0.16 5.57 23.42
CA THR A 63 1.17 6.20 23.45
C THR A 63 1.51 6.64 24.87
N THR A 64 2.79 6.95 25.14
CA THR A 64 3.23 7.48 26.44
C THR A 64 2.56 8.78 26.85
N ARG A 65 1.94 9.51 25.91
CA ARG A 65 1.29 10.81 26.17
C ARG A 65 -0.22 10.81 25.91
N GLY A 66 -0.84 9.64 25.72
CA GLY A 66 -2.28 9.50 25.50
C GLY A 66 -2.64 8.48 24.42
N ALA A 67 -3.93 8.33 24.13
CA ALA A 67 -4.41 7.47 23.06
C ALA A 67 -4.65 8.29 21.78
N CYS A 68 -4.41 7.68 20.62
CA CYS A 68 -4.75 8.25 19.32
C CYS A 68 -5.36 7.17 18.43
N ALA A 69 -6.35 7.56 17.62
CA ALA A 69 -6.99 6.66 16.67
C ALA A 69 -6.41 6.90 15.28
N VAL A 70 -6.06 5.82 14.61
CA VAL A 70 -5.69 5.78 13.20
C VAL A 70 -6.80 5.05 12.46
N ALA A 71 -7.60 5.80 11.70
CA ALA A 71 -8.63 5.21 10.85
C ALA A 71 -7.99 4.57 9.62
N ARG A 72 -8.35 3.33 9.30
CA ARG A 72 -7.83 2.64 8.12
C ARG A 72 -8.63 3.01 6.88
N TYR A 73 -8.31 4.15 6.29
CA TYR A 73 -8.31 4.45 4.87
C TYR A 73 -7.78 5.88 4.80
N GLN A 74 -6.71 6.11 4.03
CA GLN A 74 -6.14 7.42 3.68
C GLN A 74 -6.74 8.61 4.45
N ASP A 75 -5.99 9.15 5.42
CA ASP A 75 -5.78 10.60 5.55
C ASP A 75 -5.89 11.22 6.95
N PHE A 76 -6.32 10.53 8.03
CA PHE A 76 -6.53 11.24 9.30
C PHE A 76 -6.09 10.47 10.57
N VAL A 77 -5.15 11.08 11.31
CA VAL A 77 -4.78 10.70 12.69
C VAL A 77 -5.52 11.61 13.66
N TYR A 78 -6.38 11.03 14.50
CA TYR A 78 -7.16 11.78 15.49
C TYR A 78 -6.56 11.60 16.89
N ASN A 79 -6.09 12.71 17.47
CA ASN A 79 -5.64 12.75 18.87
C ASN A 79 -6.82 13.11 19.79
N THR A 80 -7.19 12.21 20.69
CA THR A 80 -8.34 12.41 21.58
C THR A 80 -8.10 13.46 22.66
N ARG A 81 -6.84 13.83 22.95
CA ARG A 81 -6.49 14.76 24.02
C ARG A 81 -6.85 16.21 23.69
N SER A 82 -6.85 16.59 22.42
CA SER A 82 -7.03 17.99 22.02
C SER A 82 -8.44 18.52 22.24
N ARG A 83 -9.47 17.64 22.20
CA ARG A 83 -10.87 18.09 22.24
C ARG A 83 -11.43 18.34 23.64
N MET A 84 -10.77 17.88 24.70
CA MET A 84 -11.28 18.07 26.08
C MET A 84 -10.97 19.45 26.69
N ASN A 85 -10.10 20.26 26.07
CA ASN A 85 -9.75 21.59 26.59
C ASN A 85 -10.54 22.73 25.94
N GLU A 86 -11.41 22.47 24.96
CA GLU A 86 -12.19 23.49 24.25
C GLU A 86 -13.67 23.56 24.66
N VAL A 87 -14.16 22.64 25.51
CA VAL A 87 -15.59 22.57 25.92
C VAL A 87 -15.81 23.23 27.29
N THR A 88 -14.93 24.14 27.71
CA THR A 88 -15.15 24.96 28.92
C THR A 88 -14.62 26.37 28.69
N GLN A 89 -15.43 27.19 28.02
CA GLN A 89 -15.52 28.63 28.22
C GLN A 89 -16.99 29.02 28.30
#